data_AF-A0A830D4P1-F1
#
_entry.id   AF-A0A830D4P1-F1
#
_cell.length_a   1.000
_cell.length_b   1.000
_cell.length_c   1.000
_cell.angle_alpha   90.00
_cell.angle_beta   90.00
_cell.angle_gamma   90.00
#
_symmetry.space_group_name_H-M   'P 1'
#
loop_
_entity.id
_entity.type
_entity.pdbx_description
1 polymer ?
#
loop_
_entity_poly.entity_id
_entity_poly.type
_entity_poly.pdbx_seq_one_letter_code
_entity_poly.pdbx_strand_id
1 'polypeptide(L)'
;MAKSYRAVSHVLPLVAKVLKPPSRVKLSCPPAVVAARNALAKTALAKNLRPQPLPRKILAIGCLGTVANIPLGAWREHTEKFSPSWFVAAHAALPVVGMLRKSVLMPKTAMAYTIAASMLGQMIGSRAERYRLEMVAKSKIEIVDEPRKEEDDDVVWKPVSV
;
A
#
# COMPACT_ATOMS: atom_id res chain seq x y z
N MET A 1 -2.88 28.81 -21.47
CA MET A 1 -3.74 27.60 -21.31
C MET A 1 -4.51 27.20 -22.58
N ALA A 2 -4.80 28.09 -23.54
CA ALA A 2 -5.65 27.75 -24.71
C ALA A 2 -4.99 26.88 -25.81
N LYS A 3 -3.68 27.05 -26.11
CA LYS A 3 -2.99 26.28 -27.17
C LYS A 3 -2.80 24.80 -26.81
N SER A 4 -2.37 24.52 -25.58
CA SER A 4 -2.20 23.14 -25.08
C SER A 4 -3.53 22.40 -24.98
N TYR A 5 -4.58 23.07 -24.51
CA TYR A 5 -5.92 22.49 -24.44
C TYR A 5 -6.47 22.15 -25.83
N ARG A 6 -6.26 23.03 -26.83
CA ARG A 6 -6.66 22.78 -28.22
C ARG A 6 -5.88 21.61 -28.86
N ALA A 7 -4.58 21.51 -28.59
CA ALA A 7 -3.79 20.37 -29.07
C ALA A 7 -4.29 19.04 -28.46
N VAL A 8 -4.55 19.01 -27.16
CA VAL A 8 -5.09 17.83 -26.47
C VAL A 8 -6.48 17.47 -26.97
N SER A 9 -7.35 18.44 -27.28
CA SER A 9 -8.71 18.16 -27.78
C SER A 9 -8.74 17.50 -29.17
N HIS A 10 -7.73 17.73 -30.01
CA HIS A 10 -7.63 17.07 -31.33
C HIS A 10 -7.02 15.66 -31.23
N VAL A 11 -6.10 15.44 -30.29
CA VAL A 11 -5.41 14.15 -30.12
C VAL A 11 -6.24 13.15 -29.32
N LEU A 12 -6.96 13.62 -28.29
CA LEU A 12 -7.80 12.78 -27.42
C LEU A 12 -8.81 11.88 -28.18
N PRO A 13 -9.56 12.37 -29.19
CA PRO A 13 -10.48 11.51 -29.95
C PRO A 13 -9.76 10.47 -30.83
N LEU A 14 -8.54 10.76 -31.32
CA LEU A 14 -7.73 9.80 -32.08
C LEU A 14 -7.26 8.65 -31.18
N VAL A 15 -6.70 8.99 -30.01
CA VAL A 15 -6.26 8.00 -29.02
C VAL A 15 -7.45 7.20 -28.49
N ALA A 16 -8.60 7.83 -28.25
CA ALA A 16 -9.82 7.14 -27.84
C ALA A 16 -10.34 6.17 -28.91
N LYS A 17 -10.14 6.46 -30.20
CA LYS A 17 -10.52 5.57 -31.31
C LYS A 17 -9.59 4.35 -31.41
N VAL A 18 -8.30 4.53 -31.15
CA VAL A 18 -7.30 3.44 -31.10
C VAL A 18 -7.51 2.54 -29.87
N LEU A 19 -7.83 3.13 -28.72
CA LEU A 19 -8.05 2.41 -27.46
C LEU A 19 -9.46 1.78 -27.35
N LYS A 20 -10.36 2.01 -28.32
CA LYS A 20 -11.65 1.33 -28.34
C LYS A 20 -11.40 -0.16 -28.62
N PRO A 21 -11.83 -1.06 -27.73
CA PRO A 21 -11.71 -2.49 -28.00
C PRO A 21 -12.53 -2.83 -29.26
N PRO A 22 -12.06 -3.75 -30.12
CA PRO A 22 -12.76 -4.10 -31.35
C PRO A 22 -14.19 -4.54 -31.03
N SER A 23 -15.16 -4.19 -31.88
CA SER A 23 -16.60 -4.40 -31.63
C SER A 23 -17.01 -5.85 -31.33
N ARG A 24 -16.13 -6.83 -31.57
CA ARG A 24 -16.32 -8.25 -31.32
C ARG A 24 -15.92 -8.71 -29.91
N VAL A 25 -15.17 -7.94 -29.13
CA VAL A 25 -14.84 -8.29 -27.73
C VAL A 25 -15.88 -7.73 -26.76
N LYS A 26 -16.73 -8.61 -26.24
CA LYS A 26 -17.62 -8.31 -25.11
C LYS A 26 -16.85 -8.45 -23.80
N LEU A 27 -16.27 -7.35 -23.32
CA LEU A 27 -15.60 -7.31 -22.02
C LEU A 27 -16.66 -7.39 -20.91
N SER A 28 -16.82 -8.57 -20.32
CA SER A 28 -17.64 -8.78 -19.14
C SER A 28 -16.76 -8.94 -17.91
N CYS A 29 -17.17 -8.41 -16.76
CA CYS A 29 -16.43 -8.62 -15.52
C CYS A 29 -16.52 -10.10 -15.12
N PRO A 30 -15.41 -10.73 -14.69
CA PRO A 30 -15.44 -12.10 -14.20
C PRO A 30 -16.45 -12.28 -13.06
N PRO A 31 -17.16 -13.43 -12.96
CA PRO A 31 -18.16 -13.67 -11.92
C PRO A 31 -17.63 -13.46 -10.50
N ALA A 32 -16.37 -13.84 -10.24
CA ALA A 32 -15.71 -13.65 -8.95
C ALA A 32 -15.62 -12.16 -8.54
N VAL A 33 -15.28 -11.29 -9.49
CA VAL A 33 -15.19 -9.83 -9.24
C VAL A 33 -16.58 -9.26 -8.98
N VAL A 34 -17.59 -9.73 -9.71
CA VAL A 34 -18.99 -9.30 -9.51
C VAL A 34 -19.50 -9.75 -8.13
N ALA A 35 -19.23 -11.00 -7.74
CA ALA A 35 -19.60 -11.54 -6.44
C ALA A 35 -18.91 -10.78 -5.29
N ALA A 36 -17.60 -10.57 -5.37
CA ALA A 36 -16.83 -9.80 -4.39
C ALA A 36 -17.36 -8.36 -4.27
N ARG A 37 -17.61 -7.68 -5.40
CA ARG A 37 -18.20 -6.34 -5.42
C ARG A 37 -19.58 -6.32 -4.76
N ASN A 38 -20.42 -7.31 -5.05
CA ASN A 38 -21.75 -7.41 -4.48
C ASN A 38 -21.70 -7.70 -2.97
N ALA A 39 -20.73 -8.48 -2.49
CA ALA A 39 -20.49 -8.69 -1.07
C ALA A 39 -20.05 -7.38 -0.38
N LEU A 40 -19.05 -6.68 -0.95
CA LEU A 40 -18.59 -5.38 -0.44
C LEU A 40 -19.70 -4.33 -0.41
N ALA A 41 -20.56 -4.31 -1.44
CA ALA A 41 -21.71 -3.41 -1.53
C ALA A 41 -22.74 -3.62 -0.41
N LYS A 42 -22.81 -4.81 0.19
CA LYS A 42 -23.74 -5.14 1.28
C LYS A 42 -23.19 -4.76 2.67
N THR A 43 -21.91 -4.46 2.79
CA THR A 43 -21.27 -4.06 4.05
C THR A 43 -21.88 -2.77 4.61
N ALA A 44 -21.89 -2.64 5.95
CA ALA A 44 -22.35 -1.43 6.62
C ALA A 44 -21.54 -0.19 6.17
N LEU A 45 -20.24 -0.35 5.97
CA LEU A 45 -19.35 0.69 5.44
C LEU A 45 -19.86 1.24 4.09
N ALA A 46 -20.14 0.37 3.13
CA ALA A 46 -20.60 0.79 1.81
C ALA A 46 -22.01 1.40 1.87
N LYS A 47 -22.91 0.84 2.68
CA LYS A 47 -24.27 1.38 2.88
C LYS A 47 -24.25 2.78 3.49
N ASN A 48 -23.38 3.03 4.47
CA ASN A 48 -23.25 4.32 5.13
C ASN A 48 -22.53 5.37 4.29
N LEU A 49 -21.59 4.97 3.42
CA LEU A 49 -20.84 5.90 2.56
C LEU A 49 -21.60 6.33 1.30
N ARG A 50 -22.45 5.47 0.73
CA ARG A 50 -23.23 5.80 -0.49
C ARG A 50 -24.05 7.09 -0.41
N PRO A 51 -24.84 7.35 0.65
CA PRO A 51 -25.71 8.53 0.73
C PRO A 51 -24.97 9.84 1.06
N GLN A 52 -23.69 9.80 1.41
CA GLN A 52 -22.95 11.00 1.83
C GLN A 52 -22.69 11.99 0.67
N PRO A 53 -22.40 13.27 0.93
CA PRO A 53 -21.95 14.19 -0.11
C PRO A 53 -20.58 13.77 -0.66
N LEU A 54 -20.32 14.13 -1.93
CA LEU A 54 -19.13 13.68 -2.66
C LEU A 54 -17.79 13.95 -1.93
N PRO A 55 -17.53 15.16 -1.36
CA PRO A 55 -16.27 15.41 -0.67
C PRO A 55 -16.06 14.50 0.55
N ARG A 56 -17.13 14.26 1.32
CA ARG A 56 -17.08 13.39 2.50
C ARG A 56 -16.77 11.94 2.12
N LYS A 57 -17.34 11.43 1.02
CA LYS A 57 -17.00 10.08 0.51
C LYS A 57 -15.53 9.96 0.14
N ILE A 58 -15.03 10.95 -0.59
CA ILE A 58 -13.65 10.97 -1.07
C ILE A 58 -12.69 10.98 0.11
N LEU A 59 -12.93 11.87 1.08
CA LEU A 59 -12.11 11.96 2.29
C LEU A 59 -12.15 10.64 3.09
N ALA A 60 -13.34 10.11 3.38
CA ALA A 60 -13.48 8.90 4.18
C ALA A 60 -12.80 7.69 3.53
N ILE A 61 -12.98 7.49 2.21
CA ILE A 61 -12.31 6.42 1.48
C ILE A 61 -10.81 6.67 1.36
N GLY A 62 -10.38 7.93 1.19
CA GLY A 62 -8.96 8.28 1.18
C GLY A 62 -8.28 7.91 2.49
N CYS A 63 -8.83 8.37 3.61
CA CYS A 63 -8.32 8.04 4.95
C CYS A 63 -8.33 6.52 5.19
N LEU A 64 -9.44 5.84 4.88
CA LEU A 64 -9.53 4.39 5.03
C LEU A 64 -8.51 3.66 4.13
N GLY A 65 -8.33 4.13 2.90
CA GLY A 65 -7.34 3.63 1.97
C GLY A 65 -5.92 3.82 2.50
N THR A 66 -5.57 5.00 2.98
CA THR A 66 -4.27 5.29 3.59
C THR A 66 -4.00 4.35 4.76
N VAL A 67 -4.92 4.28 5.73
CA VAL A 67 -4.77 3.44 6.93
C VAL A 67 -4.62 1.96 6.57
N ALA A 68 -5.46 1.46 5.65
CA ALA A 68 -5.39 0.07 5.20
C ALA A 68 -4.09 -0.25 4.43
N ASN A 69 -3.43 0.75 3.83
CA ASN A 69 -2.19 0.58 3.08
C ASN A 69 -0.91 0.67 3.93
N ILE A 70 -0.99 1.20 5.16
CA ILE A 70 0.16 1.24 6.09
C ILE A 70 0.76 -0.14 6.35
N PRO A 71 -0.01 -1.17 6.77
CA PRO A 71 0.57 -2.49 7.03
C PRO A 71 1.16 -3.14 5.78
N LEU A 72 0.57 -2.91 4.60
CA LEU A 72 1.11 -3.40 3.33
C LEU A 72 2.46 -2.73 2.99
N GLY A 73 2.59 -1.44 3.32
CA GLY A 73 3.86 -0.71 3.16
C GLY A 73 4.97 -1.25 4.06
N ALA A 74 4.65 -1.59 5.30
CA ALA A 74 5.59 -2.24 6.23
C ALA A 74 5.96 -3.65 5.75
N TRP A 75 4.97 -4.45 5.34
CA TRP A 75 5.21 -5.80 4.83
C TRP A 75 6.16 -5.82 3.62
N ARG A 76 6.03 -4.84 2.71
CA ARG A 76 6.92 -4.74 1.54
C ARG A 76 8.40 -4.60 1.92
N GLU A 77 8.72 -4.03 3.08
CA GLU A 77 10.11 -3.89 3.55
C GLU A 77 10.72 -5.24 3.99
N HIS A 78 9.88 -6.19 4.41
CA HIS A 78 10.30 -7.55 4.74
C HIS A 78 10.40 -8.49 3.52
N THR A 79 10.18 -7.98 2.31
CA THR A 79 10.24 -8.76 1.08
C THR A 79 11.42 -8.32 0.22
N GLU A 80 12.15 -9.27 -0.36
CA GLU A 80 13.24 -8.95 -1.29
C GLU A 80 12.69 -8.25 -2.54
N LYS A 81 13.37 -7.18 -2.98
CA LYS A 81 12.97 -6.43 -4.17
C LYS A 81 12.95 -7.37 -5.38
N PHE A 82 11.90 -7.25 -6.20
CA PHE A 82 11.67 -8.12 -7.38
C PHE A 82 11.37 -9.60 -7.09
N SER A 83 11.15 -9.99 -5.83
CA SER A 83 10.58 -11.31 -5.51
C SER A 83 9.08 -11.38 -5.87
N PRO A 84 8.52 -12.59 -6.07
CA PRO A 84 7.07 -12.77 -6.21
C PRO A 84 6.29 -12.20 -5.01
N SER A 85 6.82 -12.37 -3.79
CA SER A 85 6.25 -11.78 -2.57
C SER A 85 6.23 -10.25 -2.60
N TRP A 86 7.27 -9.61 -3.11
CA TRP A 86 7.32 -8.16 -3.28
C TRP A 86 6.29 -7.67 -4.30
N PHE A 87 6.10 -8.41 -5.40
CA PHE A 87 5.09 -8.09 -6.39
C PHE A 87 3.68 -8.17 -5.79
N VAL A 88 3.40 -9.23 -5.02
CA VAL A 88 2.12 -9.38 -4.30
C VAL A 88 1.93 -8.26 -3.28
N ALA A 89 2.95 -7.93 -2.48
CA ALA A 89 2.86 -6.85 -1.50
C ALA A 89 2.54 -5.49 -2.17
N ALA A 90 3.14 -5.21 -3.34
CA ALA A 90 2.87 -3.99 -4.09
C ALA A 90 1.48 -3.98 -4.77
N HIS A 91 1.05 -5.12 -5.33
CA HIS A 91 -0.16 -5.20 -6.14
C HIS A 91 -1.40 -5.63 -5.37
N ALA A 92 -1.32 -6.16 -4.14
CA ALA A 92 -2.49 -6.58 -3.36
C ALA A 92 -3.44 -5.41 -3.07
N ALA A 93 -2.91 -4.19 -2.89
CA ALA A 93 -3.70 -3.01 -2.61
C ALA A 93 -4.58 -2.58 -3.80
N LEU A 94 -4.07 -2.68 -5.04
CA LEU A 94 -4.73 -2.09 -6.22
C LEU A 94 -6.09 -2.73 -6.55
N PRO A 95 -6.23 -4.08 -6.61
CA PRO A 95 -7.52 -4.73 -6.79
C PRO A 95 -8.51 -4.40 -5.67
N VAL A 96 -8.05 -4.36 -4.41
CA VAL A 96 -8.91 -4.09 -3.25
C VAL A 96 -9.47 -2.66 -3.30
N VAL A 97 -8.61 -1.67 -3.51
CA VAL A 97 -9.02 -0.26 -3.64
C VAL A 97 -9.93 -0.07 -4.86
N GLY A 98 -9.64 -0.74 -5.97
CA GLY A 98 -10.48 -0.72 -7.18
C GLY A 98 -11.89 -1.26 -6.94
N MET A 99 -12.02 -2.41 -6.25
CA MET A 99 -13.30 -3.01 -5.91
C MET A 99 -14.11 -2.14 -4.93
N LEU A 100 -13.45 -1.62 -3.89
CA LEU A 100 -14.08 -0.73 -2.91
C LEU A 100 -14.61 0.55 -3.57
N ARG A 101 -13.83 1.16 -4.45
CA ARG A 101 -14.24 2.37 -5.17
C ARG A 101 -15.47 2.14 -6.04
N LYS A 102 -15.57 0.96 -6.67
CA LYS A 102 -16.72 0.58 -7.49
C LYS A 102 -17.95 0.26 -6.63
N SER A 103 -17.78 -0.30 -5.44
CA SER A 103 -18.89 -0.66 -4.54
C SER A 103 -19.56 0.56 -3.88
N VAL A 104 -18.82 1.65 -3.66
CA VAL A 104 -19.33 2.92 -3.10
C VAL A 104 -19.81 3.93 -4.16
N LEU A 105 -19.85 3.55 -5.44
CA LEU A 105 -20.30 4.38 -6.57
C LEU A 105 -19.52 5.71 -6.68
N MET A 106 -18.20 5.66 -6.48
CA MET A 106 -17.37 6.87 -6.53
C MET A 106 -17.16 7.34 -7.99
N PRO A 107 -17.21 8.65 -8.27
CA PRO A 107 -16.96 9.18 -9.62
C PRO A 107 -15.52 8.99 -10.11
N LYS A 108 -15.34 9.15 -11.43
CA LYS A 108 -14.04 9.02 -12.13
C LYS A 108 -13.02 10.06 -11.66
N THR A 109 -13.47 11.26 -11.33
CA THR A 109 -12.65 12.40 -10.87
C THR A 109 -11.88 12.10 -9.59
N ALA A 110 -12.44 11.28 -8.70
CA ALA A 110 -11.83 10.94 -7.42
C ALA A 110 -10.76 9.81 -7.52
N MET A 111 -10.56 9.22 -8.70
CA MET A 111 -9.59 8.13 -8.89
C MET A 111 -8.17 8.55 -8.52
N ALA A 112 -7.73 9.71 -9.00
CA ALA A 112 -6.40 10.23 -8.75
C ALA A 112 -6.15 10.44 -7.25
N TYR A 113 -7.13 10.99 -6.54
CA TYR A 113 -7.04 11.19 -5.10
C TYR A 113 -6.88 9.86 -4.34
N THR A 114 -7.68 8.85 -4.67
CA THR A 114 -7.57 7.54 -4.00
C THR A 114 -6.28 6.81 -4.29
N ILE A 115 -5.69 6.99 -5.48
CA ILE A 115 -4.38 6.44 -5.83
C ILE A 115 -3.30 7.14 -5.00
N ALA A 116 -3.31 8.48 -4.94
CA ALA A 116 -2.38 9.25 -4.14
C ALA A 116 -2.46 8.87 -2.66
N ALA A 117 -3.67 8.75 -2.10
CA ALA A 117 -3.88 8.31 -0.72
C ALA A 117 -3.32 6.90 -0.46
N SER A 118 -3.52 5.96 -1.39
CA SER A 118 -2.95 4.61 -1.28
C SER A 118 -1.41 4.62 -1.30
N MET A 119 -0.80 5.43 -2.18
CA MET A 119 0.66 5.60 -2.22
C MET A 119 1.20 6.18 -0.92
N LEU A 120 0.53 7.20 -0.36
CA LEU A 120 0.91 7.79 0.92
C LEU A 120 0.89 6.75 2.05
N GLY A 121 -0.14 5.90 2.11
CA GLY A 121 -0.20 4.81 3.11
C GLY A 121 0.98 3.85 3.00
N GLN A 122 1.33 3.42 1.79
CA GLN A 122 2.47 2.52 1.58
C GLN A 122 3.81 3.18 1.92
N MET A 123 3.99 4.47 1.60
CA MET A 123 5.19 5.24 1.95
C MET A 123 5.35 5.39 3.46
N ILE A 124 4.27 5.69 4.17
CA ILE A 124 4.26 5.81 5.63
C ILE A 124 4.62 4.46 6.27
N GLY A 125 3.99 3.37 5.83
CA GLY A 125 4.29 2.03 6.33
C GLY A 125 5.74 1.60 6.13
N SER A 126 6.28 1.81 4.92
CA SER A 126 7.67 1.45 4.60
C SER A 126 8.68 2.28 5.41
N ARG A 127 8.40 3.57 5.64
CA ARG A 127 9.28 4.40 6.48
C ARG A 127 9.21 4.06 7.96
N ALA A 128 8.01 3.82 8.48
CA ALA A 128 7.82 3.42 9.87
C ALA A 128 8.58 2.12 10.18
N GLU A 129 8.52 1.15 9.27
CA GLU A 129 9.22 -0.12 9.46
C GLU A 129 10.74 0.02 9.38
N ARG A 130 11.27 0.85 8.46
CA ARG A 130 12.70 1.14 8.41
C ARG A 130 13.22 1.77 9.70
N TYR A 131 12.50 2.75 10.24
CA TYR A 131 12.86 3.38 11.50
C TYR A 131 12.89 2.36 12.64
N ARG A 132 11.91 1.44 12.69
CA ARG A 132 11.88 0.35 13.68
C ARG A 132 13.09 -0.58 13.55
N LEU A 133 13.45 -0.95 12.32
CA LEU A 133 14.60 -1.81 12.05
C LEU A 133 15.94 -1.14 12.42
N GLU A 134 16.09 0.16 12.13
CA GLU A 134 17.26 0.95 12.53
C GLU A 134 17.41 1.02 14.06
N MET A 135 16.31 1.25 14.78
CA MET A 135 16.31 1.29 16.25
C MET A 135 16.67 -0.07 16.87
N VAL A 136 16.16 -1.17 16.31
CA VAL A 136 16.50 -2.54 16.75
C VAL A 136 17.96 -2.89 16.44
N ALA A 137 18.48 -2.45 15.29
CA ALA A 137 19.89 -2.65 14.95
C ALA A 137 20.80 -1.89 15.93
N LYS A 138 20.46 -0.64 16.26
CA LYS A 138 21.20 0.18 17.22
C LYS A 138 21.21 -0.44 18.62
N SER A 139 20.06 -0.90 19.12
CA SER A 139 20.00 -1.54 20.44
C SER A 139 20.78 -2.85 20.49
N LYS A 140 20.80 -3.62 19.40
CA LYS A 140 21.63 -4.84 19.30
C LYS A 140 23.12 -4.52 19.36
N ILE A 141 23.56 -3.44 18.73
CA ILE A 141 24.96 -2.99 18.79
C ILE A 141 25.31 -2.57 20.22
N GLU A 142 24.47 -1.78 20.88
CA GLU A 142 24.68 -1.36 22.28
C GLU A 142 24.81 -2.56 23.25
N ILE A 143 24.03 -3.62 23.06
CA ILE A 143 24.13 -4.86 23.87
C ILE A 143 25.47 -5.60 23.62
N VAL A 144 25.99 -5.55 22.40
CA VAL A 144 27.26 -6.22 22.05
C VAL A 144 28.46 -5.39 22.53
N ASP A 145 28.34 -4.07 22.53
CA ASP A 145 29.38 -3.13 22.97
C ASP A 145 29.38 -2.88 24.48
N GLU A 146 28.38 -3.37 25.23
CA GLU A 146 28.43 -3.35 26.69
C GLU A 146 29.57 -4.26 27.15
N PRO A 147 30.65 -3.71 27.75
CA PRO A 147 31.81 -4.51 28.09
C PRO A 147 31.36 -5.60 29.06
N ARG A 148 31.65 -6.86 28.72
CA ARG A 148 31.67 -7.96 29.68
C ARG A 148 32.43 -7.42 30.88
N LYS A 149 31.73 -7.12 31.98
CA LYS A 149 32.39 -6.86 33.25
C LYS A 149 33.27 -8.08 33.47
N GLU A 150 34.56 -7.83 33.37
CA GLU A 150 35.61 -8.76 33.73
C GLU A 150 35.38 -9.02 35.22
N GLU A 151 34.58 -10.05 35.50
CA GLU A 151 34.59 -10.71 36.78
C GLU A 151 35.97 -11.39 36.80
N ASP A 152 36.94 -10.63 37.30
CA ASP A 152 38.29 -11.07 37.60
C ASP A 152 38.14 -12.32 38.49
N ASP A 153 38.25 -13.46 37.85
CA ASP A 153 38.45 -14.75 38.47
C ASP A 153 39.76 -14.67 39.26
N ASP A 154 39.65 -14.46 40.57
CA ASP A 154 40.70 -14.68 41.58
C ASP A 154 41.12 -16.17 41.61
N VAL A 155 41.61 -16.70 40.49
CA VAL A 155 42.25 -18.02 40.42
C VAL A 155 43.72 -17.82 40.72
N VAL A 156 44.00 -17.74 42.02
CA VAL A 156 45.32 -17.86 42.61
C VAL A 156 46.00 -19.14 42.08
N TRP A 157 46.94 -18.98 41.17
CA TRP A 157 47.85 -20.05 40.75
C TRP A 157 48.71 -20.47 41.94
N LYS A 158 48.51 -21.70 42.45
CA LYS A 158 49.47 -22.34 43.36
C LYS A 158 50.51 -23.10 42.54
N PRO A 159 51.81 -22.86 42.73
CA PRO A 159 52.83 -23.65 42.05
C PRO A 159 52.85 -25.07 42.60
N VAL A 160 52.88 -26.04 41.70
CA VAL A 160 53.05 -27.47 42.01
C VAL A 160 54.52 -27.69 42.40
N SER A 161 54.76 -28.01 43.67
CA SER A 161 56.04 -28.45 44.18
C SER A 161 56.34 -29.88 43.71
N VAL A 162 57.50 -30.06 43.06
CA VAL A 162 58.10 -31.35 42.67
C VAL A 162 58.70 -32.05 43.89
#